data_AF-A0A967WQH1-F1
#
_entry.id   AF-A0A967WQH1-F1
#
_cell.length_a   1.000
_cell.length_b   1.000
_cell.length_c   1.000
_cell.angle_alpha   90.00
_cell.angle_beta   90.00
_cell.angle_gamma   90.00
#
_symmetry.space_group_name_H-M   'P 1'
#
loop_
_entity.id
_entity.type
_entity.pdbx_description
1 polymer ?
#
loop_
_entity_poly.entity_id
_entity_poly.type
_entity_poly.pdbx_seq_one_letter_code
_entity_poly.pdbx_strand_id
1 'polypeptide(L)'
;EIYKDRDAFAQKVLEVSGSDLANMGLEIVSFVIKDIRDDKEYLESLGRTRTAEVKRDAVKGEAEAQRDATIAQANAARDATIQSALARQDGETAKYKANTKIAEAEKNYRVEKAGFDEASNRQEVQAELARTLQEKITNQEITAQEVQIEVVAKQKQIEVQEQEVQRRAKELEATVEKPAEAERFRIETLANAKKFQTETEAAGDAEAIRVQGEGQAEAIKARGLAEADVIKAQGFAEAEAMEKKAEAWQKYNQAAIIQQLIEALPQVAHAVAQPLAQTDRIVVISNGGDGAGASKVTADVTNIVAQVPATLEALTGIDLMEALKSLPGIGQSAPGGAGPEAPAEE
;
A
#
# COMPACT_ATOMS: atom_id res chain seq x y z
N GLU A 1 -0.67 167.17 -13.28
CA GLU A 1 -0.95 167.35 -14.72
C GLU A 1 0.27 167.75 -15.54
N ILE A 2 1.04 168.79 -15.17
CA ILE A 2 2.15 169.32 -15.98
C ILE A 2 3.14 168.25 -16.51
N TYR A 3 3.48 167.23 -15.71
CA TYR A 3 4.35 166.13 -16.15
C TYR A 3 3.64 165.05 -16.98
N LYS A 4 2.36 164.78 -16.68
CA LYS A 4 1.58 163.71 -17.33
C LYS A 4 1.07 164.14 -18.71
N ASP A 5 0.85 165.44 -18.90
CA ASP A 5 0.32 166.01 -20.14
C ASP A 5 0.95 167.39 -20.39
N ARG A 6 2.06 167.38 -21.14
CA ARG A 6 2.88 168.57 -21.44
C ARG A 6 2.21 169.47 -22.48
N ASP A 7 1.47 168.85 -23.40
CA ASP A 7 0.83 169.55 -24.52
C ASP A 7 -0.32 170.43 -24.01
N ALA A 8 -1.11 169.90 -23.06
CA ALA A 8 -2.19 170.67 -22.43
C ALA A 8 -1.68 171.90 -21.65
N PHE A 9 -0.51 171.80 -20.98
CA PHE A 9 0.07 172.95 -20.27
C PHE A 9 0.61 174.02 -21.23
N ALA A 10 1.30 173.61 -22.31
CA ALA A 10 1.82 174.54 -23.31
C ALA A 10 0.72 175.35 -23.98
N GLN A 11 -0.42 174.72 -24.32
CA GLN A 11 -1.58 175.40 -24.88
C GLN A 11 -2.14 176.48 -23.94
N LYS A 12 -2.26 176.15 -22.65
CA LYS A 12 -2.83 177.07 -21.66
C LYS A 12 -1.96 178.30 -21.41
N VAL A 13 -0.64 178.15 -21.47
CA VAL A 13 0.29 179.30 -21.37
C VAL A 13 0.23 180.17 -22.62
N LEU A 14 0.12 179.56 -23.81
CA LEU A 14 -0.01 180.30 -25.07
C LEU A 14 -1.31 181.11 -25.13
N GLU A 15 -2.41 180.56 -24.62
CA GLU A 15 -3.69 181.26 -24.53
C GLU A 15 -3.61 182.50 -23.63
N VAL A 16 -3.02 182.37 -22.44
CA VAL A 16 -2.92 183.48 -21.48
C VAL A 16 -1.92 184.54 -21.96
N SER A 17 -0.69 184.15 -22.30
CA SER A 17 0.37 185.09 -22.68
C SER A 17 0.24 185.61 -24.10
N GLY A 18 -0.45 184.89 -24.99
CA GLY A 18 -0.70 185.33 -26.36
C GLY A 18 -1.51 186.63 -26.41
N SER A 19 -2.50 186.79 -25.53
CA SER A 19 -3.31 188.01 -25.47
C SER A 19 -2.51 189.25 -25.02
N ASP A 20 -1.65 189.09 -24.01
CA ASP A 20 -0.80 190.18 -23.50
C ASP A 20 0.30 190.59 -24.49
N LEU A 21 0.92 189.61 -25.16
CA LEU A 21 1.96 189.89 -26.16
C LEU A 21 1.37 190.50 -27.44
N ALA A 22 0.17 190.08 -27.85
CA ALA A 22 -0.54 190.68 -28.98
C ALA A 22 -0.84 192.16 -28.74
N ASN A 23 -1.20 192.57 -27.52
CA ASN A 23 -1.41 193.98 -27.16
C ASN A 23 -0.12 194.83 -27.26
N MET A 24 1.05 194.21 -27.17
CA MET A 24 2.36 194.86 -27.38
C MET A 24 2.86 194.75 -28.83
N GLY A 25 2.07 194.13 -29.73
CA GLY A 25 2.41 193.94 -31.14
C GLY A 25 3.36 192.77 -31.44
N LEU A 26 3.49 191.80 -30.51
CA LEU A 26 4.32 190.59 -30.68
C LEU A 26 3.43 189.34 -30.79
N GLU A 27 3.74 188.43 -31.72
CA GLU A 27 3.04 187.15 -31.89
C GLU A 27 3.94 185.97 -31.49
N ILE A 28 3.42 185.05 -30.67
CA ILE A 28 4.12 183.80 -30.32
C ILE A 28 3.86 182.77 -31.43
N VAL A 29 4.88 182.46 -32.23
CA VAL A 29 4.79 181.45 -33.30
C VAL A 29 4.83 180.02 -32.74
N SER A 30 5.61 179.77 -31.69
CA SER A 30 5.74 178.45 -31.08
C SER A 30 6.22 178.55 -29.64
N PHE A 31 5.60 177.76 -28.75
CA PHE A 31 6.02 177.58 -27.37
C PHE A 31 6.26 176.09 -27.12
N VAL A 32 7.51 175.71 -26.88
CA VAL A 32 7.91 174.33 -26.58
C VAL A 32 8.59 174.30 -25.22
N ILE A 33 8.12 173.41 -24.35
CA ILE A 33 8.74 173.16 -23.05
C ILE A 33 10.03 172.38 -23.29
N LYS A 34 11.17 173.00 -23.01
CA LYS A 34 12.48 172.38 -23.25
C LYS A 34 12.86 171.37 -22.17
N ASP A 35 12.74 171.76 -20.90
CA ASP A 35 13.13 170.92 -19.77
C ASP A 35 12.26 171.25 -18.55
N ILE A 36 11.89 170.24 -17.77
CA ILE A 36 11.16 170.41 -16.51
C ILE A 36 12.07 169.86 -15.43
N ARG A 37 12.67 170.78 -14.66
CA ARG A 37 13.53 170.44 -13.53
C ARG A 37 12.78 170.68 -12.24
N ASP A 38 13.06 169.82 -11.28
CA ASP A 38 12.57 169.94 -9.92
C ASP A 38 13.77 170.00 -8.98
N ASP A 39 13.80 171.01 -8.12
CA ASP A 39 14.87 171.23 -7.14
C ASP A 39 14.75 170.31 -5.92
N LYS A 40 13.60 169.65 -5.72
CA LYS A 40 13.30 168.80 -4.54
C LYS A 40 13.28 167.28 -4.82
N GLU A 41 13.90 166.83 -5.92
CA GLU A 41 14.07 165.40 -6.28
C GLU A 41 12.77 164.55 -6.30
N TYR A 42 11.59 165.17 -6.41
CA TYR A 42 10.30 164.47 -6.39
C TYR A 42 10.11 163.58 -7.63
N LEU A 43 10.52 164.07 -8.80
CA LEU A 43 10.44 163.32 -10.06
C LEU A 43 11.33 162.07 -10.04
N GLU A 44 12.52 162.17 -9.45
CA GLU A 44 13.42 161.02 -9.32
C GLU A 44 12.87 159.98 -8.36
N SER A 45 12.32 160.40 -7.22
CA SER A 45 11.69 159.51 -6.23
C SER A 45 10.49 158.76 -6.82
N LEU A 46 9.67 159.42 -7.65
CA LEU A 46 8.55 158.78 -8.35
C LEU A 46 9.05 157.74 -9.37
N GLY A 47 10.13 158.05 -10.10
CA GLY A 47 10.77 157.12 -11.03
C GLY A 47 11.39 155.90 -10.34
N ARG A 48 12.02 156.09 -9.17
CA ARG A 48 12.57 155.00 -8.35
C ARG A 48 11.47 154.01 -7.91
N THR A 49 10.34 154.51 -7.40
CA THR A 49 9.21 153.66 -7.00
C THR A 49 8.64 152.90 -8.20
N ARG A 50 8.40 153.57 -9.33
CA ARG A 50 7.84 152.91 -10.52
C ARG A 50 8.79 151.86 -11.12
N THR A 51 10.10 152.13 -11.09
CA THR A 51 11.12 151.18 -11.54
C THR A 51 11.19 149.97 -10.61
N ALA A 52 11.06 150.16 -9.30
CA ALA A 52 11.02 149.07 -8.32
C ALA A 52 9.75 148.20 -8.48
N GLU A 53 8.59 148.81 -8.74
CA GLU A 53 7.34 148.10 -9.06
C GLU A 53 7.50 147.24 -10.31
N VAL A 54 7.94 147.81 -11.43
CA VAL A 54 8.13 147.07 -12.68
C VAL A 54 9.14 145.95 -12.52
N LYS A 55 10.26 146.18 -11.81
CA LYS A 55 11.24 145.11 -11.50
C LYS A 55 10.63 144.01 -10.64
N ARG A 56 9.82 144.35 -9.62
CA ARG A 56 9.15 143.35 -8.77
C ARG A 56 8.15 142.52 -9.57
N ASP A 57 7.35 143.16 -10.41
CA ASP A 57 6.35 142.49 -11.23
C ASP A 57 7.02 141.60 -12.29
N ALA A 58 8.12 142.06 -12.89
CA ALA A 58 8.93 141.24 -13.80
C ALA A 58 9.49 139.99 -13.11
N VAL A 59 10.13 140.15 -11.93
CA VAL A 59 10.65 139.02 -11.15
C VAL A 59 9.52 138.06 -10.72
N LYS A 60 8.35 138.59 -10.35
CA LYS A 60 7.19 137.78 -10.01
C LYS A 60 6.68 136.99 -11.23
N GLY A 61 6.55 137.63 -12.39
CA GLY A 61 6.13 136.98 -13.62
C GLY A 61 7.12 135.91 -14.09
N GLU A 62 8.43 136.17 -13.99
CA GLU A 62 9.47 135.16 -14.26
C GLU A 62 9.38 133.96 -13.31
N ALA A 63 9.19 134.20 -12.01
CA ALA A 63 9.06 133.14 -11.01
C ALA A 63 7.78 132.30 -11.20
N GLU A 64 6.66 132.94 -11.54
CA GLU A 64 5.39 132.26 -11.86
C GLU A 64 5.53 131.42 -13.13
N ALA A 65 6.08 131.98 -14.22
CA ALA A 65 6.34 131.26 -15.46
C ALA A 65 7.30 130.07 -15.24
N GLN A 66 8.36 130.25 -14.45
CA GLN A 66 9.30 129.18 -14.14
C GLN A 66 8.65 128.09 -13.27
N ARG A 67 7.82 128.45 -12.28
CA ARG A 67 7.06 127.51 -11.47
C ARG A 67 6.11 126.70 -12.35
N ASP A 68 5.34 127.35 -13.20
CA ASP A 68 4.35 126.69 -14.06
C ASP A 68 5.04 125.78 -15.09
N ALA A 69 6.14 126.23 -15.68
CA ALA A 69 6.97 125.40 -16.55
C ALA A 69 7.50 124.14 -15.82
N THR A 70 7.96 124.29 -14.57
CA THR A 70 8.45 123.17 -13.76
C THR A 70 7.33 122.20 -13.40
N ILE A 71 6.15 122.69 -13.05
CA ILE A 71 4.97 121.85 -12.75
C ILE A 71 4.51 121.11 -14.02
N ALA A 72 4.44 121.81 -15.16
CA ALA A 72 4.07 121.21 -16.43
C ALA A 72 5.06 120.10 -16.84
N GLN A 73 6.36 120.34 -16.69
CA GLN A 73 7.40 119.33 -16.93
C GLN A 73 7.27 118.13 -15.98
N ALA A 74 7.04 118.36 -14.68
CA ALA A 74 6.88 117.30 -13.71
C ALA A 74 5.63 116.43 -13.97
N ASN A 75 4.51 117.06 -14.35
CA ASN A 75 3.29 116.36 -14.72
C ASN A 75 3.49 115.55 -16.01
N ALA A 76 4.08 116.14 -17.05
CA ALA A 76 4.40 115.43 -18.29
C ALA A 76 5.34 114.23 -18.05
N ALA A 77 6.36 114.39 -17.20
CA ALA A 77 7.27 113.31 -16.81
C ALA A 77 6.56 112.20 -16.02
N ARG A 78 5.67 112.57 -15.09
CA ARG A 78 4.85 111.64 -14.32
C ARG A 78 3.93 110.84 -15.25
N ASP A 79 3.22 111.52 -16.14
CA ASP A 79 2.28 110.88 -17.06
C ASP A 79 3.01 109.95 -18.04
N ALA A 80 4.15 110.37 -18.58
CA ALA A 80 5.00 109.51 -19.40
C ALA A 80 5.46 108.25 -18.64
N THR A 81 5.84 108.41 -17.36
CA THR A 81 6.24 107.28 -16.51
C THR A 81 5.08 106.32 -16.24
N ILE A 82 3.89 106.85 -15.94
CA ILE A 82 2.68 106.05 -15.71
C ILE A 82 2.30 105.27 -16.98
N GLN A 83 2.26 105.94 -18.14
CA GLN A 83 1.92 105.30 -19.41
C GLN A 83 2.94 104.23 -19.80
N SER A 84 4.23 104.49 -19.61
CA SER A 84 5.29 103.50 -19.82
C SER A 84 5.14 102.28 -18.89
N ALA A 85 4.82 102.51 -17.61
CA ALA A 85 4.59 101.44 -16.65
C ALA A 85 3.36 100.59 -16.99
N LEU A 86 2.26 101.22 -17.43
CA LEU A 86 1.05 100.52 -17.88
C LEU A 86 1.32 99.68 -19.13
N ALA A 87 1.95 100.25 -20.16
CA ALA A 87 2.30 99.52 -21.38
C ALA A 87 3.22 98.33 -21.08
N ARG A 88 4.16 98.49 -20.14
CA ARG A 88 5.03 97.39 -19.70
C ARG A 88 4.24 96.32 -18.93
N GLN A 89 3.36 96.72 -18.02
CA GLN A 89 2.51 95.78 -17.28
C GLN A 89 1.61 94.97 -18.23
N ASP A 90 1.01 95.62 -19.22
CA ASP A 90 0.16 94.95 -20.22
C ASP A 90 0.97 93.98 -21.09
N GLY A 91 2.15 94.39 -21.54
CA GLY A 91 3.07 93.53 -22.30
C GLY A 91 3.51 92.29 -21.50
N GLU A 92 3.90 92.46 -20.24
CA GLU A 92 4.27 91.34 -19.37
C GLU A 92 3.07 90.45 -19.06
N THR A 93 1.88 91.02 -18.85
CA THR A 93 0.64 90.25 -18.63
C THR A 93 0.29 89.40 -19.85
N ALA A 94 0.42 89.96 -21.06
CA ALA A 94 0.22 89.21 -22.30
C ALA A 94 1.24 88.07 -22.45
N LYS A 95 2.51 88.34 -22.12
CA LYS A 95 3.59 87.33 -22.13
C LYS A 95 3.33 86.21 -21.12
N TYR A 96 2.92 86.53 -19.89
CA TYR A 96 2.57 85.52 -18.90
C TYR A 96 1.38 84.69 -19.34
N LYS A 97 0.32 85.31 -19.88
CA LYS A 97 -0.83 84.57 -20.43
C LYS A 97 -0.42 83.62 -21.56
N ALA A 98 0.47 84.06 -22.45
CA ALA A 98 1.01 83.20 -23.52
C ALA A 98 1.82 82.03 -22.94
N ASN A 99 2.71 82.30 -21.98
CA ASN A 99 3.53 81.27 -21.33
C ASN A 99 2.66 80.28 -20.53
N THR A 100 1.62 80.74 -19.84
CA THR A 100 0.66 79.86 -19.16
C THR A 100 -0.02 78.93 -20.16
N LYS A 101 -0.49 79.45 -21.30
CA LYS A 101 -1.10 78.60 -22.35
C LYS A 101 -0.12 77.59 -22.93
N ILE A 102 1.15 77.97 -23.12
CA ILE A 102 2.21 77.04 -23.57
C ILE A 102 2.42 75.95 -22.53
N ALA A 103 2.55 76.31 -21.25
CA ALA A 103 2.74 75.35 -20.16
C ALA A 103 1.52 74.42 -19.99
N GLU A 104 0.30 74.92 -20.16
CA GLU A 104 -0.93 74.12 -20.17
C GLU A 104 -0.93 73.13 -21.35
N ALA A 105 -0.59 73.59 -22.55
CA ALA A 105 -0.50 72.73 -23.72
C ALA A 105 0.58 71.65 -23.53
N GLU A 106 1.75 72.00 -22.98
CA GLU A 106 2.82 71.05 -22.69
C GLU A 106 2.44 70.04 -21.60
N LYS A 107 1.71 70.47 -20.57
CA LYS A 107 1.16 69.58 -19.55
C LYS A 107 0.16 68.61 -20.18
N ASN A 108 -0.78 69.11 -20.98
CA ASN A 108 -1.78 68.27 -21.63
C ASN A 108 -1.13 67.26 -22.58
N TYR A 109 -0.18 67.70 -23.40
CA TYR A 109 0.61 66.81 -24.26
C TYR A 109 1.34 65.74 -23.44
N ARG A 110 1.95 66.09 -22.30
CA ARG A 110 2.60 65.12 -21.41
C ARG A 110 1.63 64.11 -20.82
N VAL A 111 0.44 64.54 -20.41
CA VAL A 111 -0.60 63.64 -19.87
C VAL A 111 -1.12 62.72 -20.96
N GLU A 112 -1.42 63.23 -22.16
CA GLU A 112 -1.87 62.42 -23.29
C GLU A 112 -0.79 61.42 -23.70
N LYS A 113 0.47 61.85 -23.84
CA LYS A 113 1.58 60.96 -24.13
C LYS A 113 1.72 59.86 -23.08
N ALA A 114 1.68 60.21 -21.79
CA ALA A 114 1.73 59.21 -20.71
C ALA A 114 0.55 58.23 -20.78
N GLY A 115 -0.65 58.70 -21.14
CA GLY A 115 -1.82 57.84 -21.37
C GLY A 115 -1.66 56.90 -22.56
N PHE A 116 -1.07 57.36 -23.66
CA PHE A 116 -0.75 56.50 -24.81
C PHE A 116 0.35 55.49 -24.48
N ASP A 117 1.39 55.90 -23.76
CA ASP A 117 2.47 55.01 -23.31
C ASP A 117 1.91 53.94 -22.33
N GLU A 118 1.02 54.32 -21.42
CA GLU A 118 0.31 53.37 -20.54
C GLU A 118 -0.55 52.39 -21.35
N ALA A 119 -1.32 52.89 -22.32
CA ALA A 119 -2.15 52.04 -23.17
C ALA A 119 -1.31 51.09 -24.03
N SER A 120 -0.19 51.57 -24.58
CA SER A 120 0.77 50.77 -25.35
C SER A 120 1.39 49.68 -24.48
N ASN A 121 1.90 50.03 -23.30
CA ASN A 121 2.47 49.08 -22.35
C ASN A 121 1.42 48.04 -21.90
N ARG A 122 0.18 48.46 -21.67
CA ARG A 122 -0.91 47.55 -21.32
C ARG A 122 -1.17 46.55 -22.44
N GLN A 123 -1.20 47.01 -23.69
CA GLN A 123 -1.39 46.14 -24.86
C GLN A 123 -0.21 45.19 -25.05
N GLU A 124 1.03 45.66 -24.82
CA GLU A 124 2.23 44.85 -24.90
C GLU A 124 2.25 43.75 -23.84
N VAL A 125 1.96 44.08 -22.58
CA VAL A 125 1.84 43.10 -21.49
C VAL A 125 0.71 42.10 -21.77
N GLN A 126 -0.43 42.54 -22.33
CA GLN A 126 -1.50 41.62 -22.73
C GLN A 126 -1.06 40.70 -23.87
N ALA A 127 -0.33 41.21 -24.86
CA ALA A 127 0.21 40.41 -25.94
C ALA A 127 1.25 39.40 -25.44
N GLU A 128 2.13 39.79 -24.51
CA GLU A 128 3.11 38.91 -23.88
C GLU A 128 2.45 37.83 -23.01
N LEU A 129 1.43 38.20 -22.23
CA LEU A 129 0.64 37.24 -21.45
C LEU A 129 -0.09 36.27 -22.36
N ALA A 130 -0.70 36.76 -23.45
CA ALA A 130 -1.36 35.92 -24.44
C ALA A 130 -0.37 34.98 -25.13
N ARG A 131 0.82 35.47 -25.49
CA ARG A 131 1.91 34.66 -26.06
C ARG A 131 2.34 33.56 -25.09
N THR A 132 2.58 33.91 -23.83
CA THR A 132 2.98 32.97 -22.77
C THR A 132 1.88 31.95 -22.49
N LEU A 133 0.61 32.39 -22.45
CA LEU A 133 -0.54 31.50 -22.29
C LEU A 133 -0.65 30.53 -23.46
N GLN A 134 -0.52 31.01 -24.69
CA GLN A 134 -0.55 30.18 -25.89
C GLN A 134 0.58 29.16 -25.89
N GLU A 135 1.81 29.56 -25.52
CA GLU A 135 2.93 28.63 -25.34
C GLU A 135 2.62 27.55 -24.30
N LYS A 136 1.98 27.89 -23.18
CA LYS A 136 1.59 26.90 -22.17
C LYS A 136 0.49 25.97 -22.64
N ILE A 137 -0.51 26.47 -23.35
CA ILE A 137 -1.58 25.65 -23.95
C ILE A 137 -0.98 24.69 -24.97
N THR A 138 -0.17 25.19 -25.90
CA THR A 138 0.48 24.33 -26.91
C THR A 138 1.41 23.31 -26.25
N ASN A 139 2.16 23.68 -25.21
CA ASN A 139 2.97 22.70 -24.48
C ASN A 139 2.12 21.63 -23.78
N GLN A 140 0.98 21.99 -23.19
CA GLN A 140 0.05 21.02 -22.61
C GLN A 140 -0.53 20.08 -23.68
N GLU A 141 -0.90 20.61 -24.85
CA GLU A 141 -1.36 19.82 -25.99
C GLU A 141 -0.28 18.85 -26.49
N ILE A 142 0.96 19.32 -26.60
CA ILE A 142 2.12 18.48 -26.96
C ILE A 142 2.31 17.37 -25.92
N THR A 143 2.34 17.69 -24.62
CA THR A 143 2.50 16.66 -23.58
C THR A 143 1.33 15.68 -23.57
N ALA A 144 0.10 16.14 -23.78
CA ALA A 144 -1.06 15.25 -23.90
C ALA A 144 -0.92 14.31 -25.11
N GLN A 145 -0.43 14.81 -26.24
CA GLN A 145 -0.14 14.00 -27.43
C GLN A 145 1.03 13.03 -27.19
N GLU A 146 2.09 13.45 -26.50
CA GLU A 146 3.22 12.59 -26.13
C GLU A 146 2.77 11.43 -25.24
N VAL A 147 1.97 11.71 -24.21
CA VAL A 147 1.39 10.67 -23.35
C VAL A 147 0.48 9.73 -24.17
N GLN A 148 -0.31 10.26 -25.10
CA GLN A 148 -1.14 9.44 -25.99
C GLN A 148 -0.28 8.53 -26.88
N ILE A 149 0.81 9.05 -27.46
CA ILE A 149 1.77 8.26 -28.25
C ILE A 149 2.41 7.18 -27.36
N GLU A 150 2.78 7.51 -26.13
CA GLU A 150 3.35 6.54 -25.17
C GLU A 150 2.35 5.44 -24.81
N VAL A 151 1.07 5.78 -24.57
CA VAL A 151 0.01 4.80 -24.31
C VAL A 151 -0.18 3.88 -25.52
N VAL A 152 -0.23 4.43 -26.75
CA VAL A 152 -0.34 3.64 -27.97
C VAL A 152 0.90 2.75 -28.16
N ALA A 153 2.10 3.26 -27.88
CA ALA A 153 3.34 2.48 -27.95
C ALA A 153 3.34 1.33 -26.93
N LYS A 154 2.95 1.57 -25.68
CA LYS A 154 2.79 0.53 -24.66
C LYS A 154 1.72 -0.48 -25.02
N GLN A 155 0.58 -0.04 -25.57
CA GLN A 155 -0.48 -0.93 -26.02
C GLN A 155 0.03 -1.85 -27.14
N LYS A 156 0.73 -1.31 -28.13
CA LYS A 156 1.38 -2.12 -29.18
C LYS A 156 2.44 -3.05 -28.62
N GLN A 157 3.19 -2.63 -27.61
CA GLN A 157 4.18 -3.49 -26.95
C GLN A 157 3.51 -4.64 -26.21
N ILE A 158 2.40 -4.39 -25.51
CA ILE A 158 1.59 -5.44 -24.88
C ILE A 158 1.06 -6.40 -25.94
N GLU A 159 0.53 -5.88 -27.06
CA GLU A 159 0.03 -6.72 -28.16
C GLU A 159 1.13 -7.62 -28.74
N VAL A 160 2.34 -7.09 -28.93
CA VAL A 160 3.51 -7.89 -29.36
C VAL A 160 3.87 -8.94 -28.30
N GLN A 161 3.88 -8.58 -27.02
CA GLN A 161 4.15 -9.53 -25.93
C GLN A 161 3.07 -10.63 -25.84
N GLU A 162 1.79 -10.28 -26.00
CA GLU A 162 0.68 -11.25 -26.07
C GLU A 162 0.86 -12.19 -27.26
N GLN A 163 1.22 -11.67 -28.43
CA GLN A 163 1.53 -12.51 -29.60
C GLN A 163 2.74 -13.42 -29.36
N GLU A 164 3.80 -12.94 -28.70
CA GLU A 164 4.96 -13.75 -28.31
C GLU A 164 4.59 -14.85 -27.30
N VAL A 165 3.75 -14.53 -26.32
CA VAL A 165 3.22 -15.50 -25.35
C VAL A 165 2.36 -16.54 -26.06
N GLN A 166 1.48 -16.14 -26.99
CA GLN A 166 0.70 -17.09 -27.78
C GLN A 166 1.59 -17.98 -28.65
N ARG A 167 2.65 -17.43 -29.25
CA ARG A 167 3.61 -18.23 -30.03
C ARG A 167 4.33 -19.24 -29.14
N ARG A 168 4.84 -18.81 -27.97
CA ARG A 168 5.47 -19.71 -26.99
C ARG A 168 4.50 -20.75 -26.45
N ALA A 169 3.25 -20.39 -26.18
CA ALA A 169 2.23 -21.32 -25.72
C ALA A 169 2.00 -22.41 -26.77
N LYS A 170 1.86 -22.05 -28.05
CA LYS A 170 1.76 -23.02 -29.15
C LYS A 170 3.02 -23.87 -29.32
N GLU A 171 4.21 -23.28 -29.15
CA GLU A 171 5.49 -24.00 -29.18
C GLU A 171 5.59 -25.02 -28.03
N LEU A 172 5.20 -24.64 -26.81
CA LEU A 172 5.18 -25.50 -25.62
C LEU A 172 4.12 -26.59 -25.72
N GLU A 173 2.93 -26.26 -26.22
CA GLU A 173 1.87 -27.23 -26.50
C GLU A 173 2.39 -28.30 -27.49
N ALA A 174 3.06 -27.87 -28.57
CA ALA A 174 3.61 -28.79 -29.56
C ALA A 174 4.81 -29.60 -29.05
N THR A 175 5.69 -29.00 -28.23
CA THR A 175 6.98 -29.60 -27.85
C THR A 175 6.92 -30.36 -26.52
N VAL A 176 6.09 -29.94 -25.58
CA VAL A 176 6.03 -30.49 -24.22
C VAL A 176 4.73 -31.22 -24.00
N GLU A 177 3.57 -30.58 -24.24
CA GLU A 177 2.28 -31.20 -23.92
C GLU A 177 1.97 -32.38 -24.84
N LYS A 178 2.08 -32.22 -26.17
CA LYS A 178 1.78 -33.33 -27.10
C LYS A 178 2.67 -34.56 -26.89
N PRO A 179 4.00 -34.44 -26.70
CA PRO A 179 4.83 -35.60 -26.38
C PRO A 179 4.55 -36.15 -24.97
N ALA A 180 4.28 -35.30 -23.97
CA ALA A 180 3.93 -35.75 -22.64
C ALA A 180 2.58 -36.49 -22.60
N GLU A 181 1.58 -36.03 -23.37
CA GLU A 181 0.30 -36.72 -23.54
C GLU A 181 0.48 -38.05 -24.28
N ALA A 182 1.29 -38.08 -25.34
CA ALA A 182 1.63 -39.30 -26.05
C ALA A 182 2.34 -40.31 -25.13
N GLU A 183 3.27 -39.85 -24.29
CA GLU A 183 3.97 -40.69 -23.32
C GLU A 183 3.05 -41.15 -22.18
N ARG A 184 2.19 -40.27 -21.66
CA ARG A 184 1.15 -40.63 -20.67
C ARG A 184 0.24 -41.71 -21.22
N PHE A 185 -0.26 -41.54 -22.44
CA PHE A 185 -1.10 -42.52 -23.11
C PHE A 185 -0.36 -43.85 -23.34
N ARG A 186 0.92 -43.80 -23.73
CA ARG A 186 1.78 -44.99 -23.87
C ARG A 186 1.97 -45.72 -22.53
N ILE A 187 2.28 -45.00 -21.45
CA ILE A 187 2.45 -45.58 -20.12
C ILE A 187 1.15 -46.18 -19.61
N GLU A 188 0.03 -45.48 -19.78
CA GLU A 188 -1.30 -45.98 -19.37
C GLU A 188 -1.70 -47.24 -20.15
N THR A 189 -1.48 -47.28 -21.46
CA THR A 189 -1.72 -48.49 -22.28
C THR A 189 -0.79 -49.64 -21.90
N LEU A 190 0.50 -49.38 -21.65
CA LEU A 190 1.44 -50.41 -21.16
C LEU A 190 1.09 -50.90 -19.75
N ALA A 191 0.67 -50.00 -18.85
CA ALA A 191 0.25 -50.35 -17.50
C ALA A 191 -1.04 -51.18 -17.52
N ASN A 192 -2.02 -50.81 -18.36
CA ASN A 192 -3.24 -51.58 -18.58
C ASN A 192 -2.95 -52.94 -19.21
N ALA A 193 -2.04 -53.01 -20.19
CA ALA A 193 -1.60 -54.28 -20.78
C ALA A 193 -0.91 -55.17 -19.74
N LYS A 194 -0.03 -54.60 -18.90
CA LYS A 194 0.64 -55.34 -17.82
C LYS A 194 -0.35 -55.81 -16.76
N LYS A 195 -1.30 -54.96 -16.35
CA LYS A 195 -2.38 -55.34 -15.43
C LYS A 195 -3.19 -56.51 -15.99
N PHE A 196 -3.59 -56.43 -17.26
CA PHE A 196 -4.32 -57.50 -17.94
C PHE A 196 -3.51 -58.80 -18.05
N GLN A 197 -2.20 -58.71 -18.37
CA GLN A 197 -1.30 -59.87 -18.37
C GLN A 197 -1.21 -60.51 -16.98
N THR A 198 -0.95 -59.73 -15.93
CA THR A 198 -0.84 -60.24 -14.56
C THR A 198 -2.17 -60.81 -14.06
N GLU A 199 -3.31 -60.20 -14.40
CA GLU A 199 -4.63 -60.76 -14.07
C GLU A 199 -4.89 -62.08 -14.81
N THR A 200 -4.49 -62.18 -16.09
CA THR A 200 -4.67 -63.40 -16.89
C THR A 200 -3.72 -64.53 -16.43
N GLU A 201 -2.47 -64.21 -16.11
CA GLU A 201 -1.49 -65.14 -15.54
C GLU A 201 -1.93 -65.60 -14.16
N ALA A 202 -2.34 -64.69 -13.27
CA ALA A 202 -2.83 -65.05 -11.94
C ALA A 202 -4.12 -65.88 -12.02
N ALA A 203 -5.02 -65.62 -12.97
CA ALA A 203 -6.20 -66.45 -13.21
C ALA A 203 -5.82 -67.84 -13.76
N GLY A 204 -4.82 -67.91 -14.65
CA GLY A 204 -4.28 -69.17 -15.17
C GLY A 204 -3.60 -70.00 -14.09
N ASP A 205 -2.80 -69.38 -13.22
CA ASP A 205 -2.15 -70.02 -12.08
C ASP A 205 -3.17 -70.49 -11.04
N ALA A 206 -4.19 -69.68 -10.75
CA ALA A 206 -5.28 -70.06 -9.86
C ALA A 206 -6.06 -71.27 -10.40
N GLU A 207 -6.34 -71.30 -11.70
CA GLU A 207 -7.01 -72.43 -12.35
C GLU A 207 -6.10 -73.67 -12.41
N ALA A 208 -4.80 -73.51 -12.66
CA ALA A 208 -3.83 -74.61 -12.63
C ALA A 208 -3.72 -75.22 -11.23
N ILE A 209 -3.68 -74.39 -10.18
CA ILE A 209 -3.69 -74.86 -8.79
C ILE A 209 -5.02 -75.55 -8.45
N ARG A 210 -6.16 -75.04 -8.93
CA ARG A 210 -7.48 -75.69 -8.72
C ARG A 210 -7.52 -77.08 -9.36
N VAL A 211 -7.10 -77.20 -10.61
CA VAL A 211 -7.07 -78.48 -11.34
C VAL A 211 -6.06 -79.45 -10.71
N GLN A 212 -4.89 -78.97 -10.28
CA GLN A 212 -3.92 -79.80 -9.55
C GLN A 212 -4.46 -80.24 -8.19
N GLY A 213 -5.14 -79.37 -7.45
CA GLY A 213 -5.76 -79.67 -6.17
C GLY A 213 -6.88 -80.72 -6.31
N GLU A 214 -7.71 -80.60 -7.34
CA GLU A 214 -8.74 -81.60 -7.68
C GLU A 214 -8.12 -82.95 -8.04
N GLY A 215 -7.07 -82.96 -8.88
CA GLY A 215 -6.34 -84.18 -9.22
C GLY A 215 -5.65 -84.84 -8.02
N GLN A 216 -5.09 -84.05 -7.10
CA GLN A 216 -4.49 -84.57 -5.86
C GLN A 216 -5.56 -85.09 -4.90
N ALA A 217 -6.70 -84.41 -4.76
CA ALA A 217 -7.81 -84.86 -3.94
C ALA A 217 -8.39 -86.19 -4.47
N GLU A 218 -8.56 -86.32 -5.79
CA GLU A 218 -9.03 -87.56 -6.42
C GLU A 218 -8.00 -88.69 -6.27
N ALA A 219 -6.71 -88.40 -6.41
CA ALA A 219 -5.64 -89.36 -6.17
C ALA A 219 -5.59 -89.85 -4.71
N ILE A 220 -5.77 -88.95 -3.72
CA ILE A 220 -5.84 -89.30 -2.30
C ILE A 220 -7.08 -90.14 -2.01
N LYS A 221 -8.24 -89.79 -2.58
CA LYS A 221 -9.49 -90.54 -2.41
C LYS A 221 -9.37 -91.96 -2.99
N ALA A 222 -8.75 -92.10 -4.17
CA ALA A 222 -8.50 -93.40 -4.79
C ALA A 222 -7.51 -94.26 -3.96
N ARG A 223 -6.44 -93.65 -3.41
CA ARG A 223 -5.52 -94.33 -2.49
C ARG A 223 -6.21 -94.77 -1.19
N GLY A 224 -7.02 -93.91 -0.59
CA GLY A 224 -7.75 -94.23 0.64
C GLY A 224 -8.77 -95.37 0.46
N LEU A 225 -9.46 -95.44 -0.69
CA LEU A 225 -10.33 -96.56 -1.01
C LEU A 225 -9.54 -97.86 -1.21
N ALA A 226 -8.40 -97.80 -1.91
CA ALA A 226 -7.53 -98.96 -2.08
C ALA A 226 -6.96 -99.47 -0.75
N GLU A 227 -6.53 -98.57 0.15
CA GLU A 227 -6.08 -98.94 1.50
C GLU A 227 -7.20 -99.53 2.35
N ALA A 228 -8.42 -98.98 2.26
CA ALA A 228 -9.59 -99.51 2.98
C ALA A 228 -9.96 -100.93 2.51
N ASP A 229 -9.86 -101.21 1.21
CA ASP A 229 -10.12 -102.54 0.66
C ASP A 229 -9.03 -103.56 1.06
N VAL A 230 -7.76 -103.14 1.12
CA VAL A 230 -6.66 -103.97 1.62
C VAL A 230 -6.86 -104.31 3.11
N ILE A 231 -7.22 -103.33 3.93
CA ILE A 231 -7.48 -103.55 5.37
C ILE A 231 -8.69 -104.47 5.59
N LYS A 232 -9.78 -104.29 4.82
CA LYS A 232 -10.93 -105.22 4.87
C LYS A 232 -10.53 -106.65 4.55
N ALA A 233 -9.76 -106.87 3.47
CA ALA A 233 -9.31 -108.19 3.08
C ALA A 233 -8.40 -108.84 4.13
N GLN A 234 -7.51 -108.07 4.75
CA GLN A 234 -6.69 -108.54 5.88
C GLN A 234 -7.54 -108.89 7.11
N GLY A 235 -8.53 -108.07 7.45
CA GLY A 235 -9.44 -108.33 8.57
C GLY A 235 -10.26 -109.61 8.40
N PHE A 236 -10.72 -109.92 7.18
CA PHE A 236 -11.40 -111.19 6.90
C PHE A 236 -10.45 -112.40 7.01
N ALA A 237 -9.21 -112.26 6.56
CA ALA A 237 -8.21 -113.33 6.65
C ALA A 237 -7.78 -113.61 8.10
N GLU A 238 -7.66 -112.58 8.94
CA GLU A 238 -7.38 -112.74 10.38
C GLU A 238 -8.54 -113.37 11.14
N ALA A 239 -9.78 -113.01 10.79
CA ALA A 239 -10.98 -113.60 11.39
C ALA A 239 -11.08 -115.11 11.11
N GLU A 240 -10.90 -115.54 9.86
CA GLU A 240 -10.89 -116.97 9.49
C GLU A 240 -9.73 -117.75 10.15
N ALA A 241 -8.56 -117.11 10.29
CA ALA A 241 -7.41 -117.73 10.95
C ALA A 241 -7.65 -117.92 12.47
N MET A 242 -8.37 -116.99 13.10
CA MET A 242 -8.69 -117.05 14.52
C MET A 242 -9.77 -118.11 14.82
N GLU A 243 -10.75 -118.28 13.93
CA GLU A 243 -11.79 -119.31 14.06
C GLU A 243 -11.22 -120.73 13.95
N LYS A 244 -10.30 -120.97 12.99
CA LYS A 244 -9.59 -122.26 12.86
C LYS A 244 -8.67 -122.55 14.04
N LYS A 245 -8.08 -121.51 14.67
CA LYS A 245 -7.32 -121.68 15.92
C LYS A 245 -8.23 -122.09 17.08
N ALA A 246 -9.44 -121.56 17.17
CA ALA A 246 -10.39 -121.91 18.24
C ALA A 246 -10.86 -123.38 18.15
N GLU A 247 -11.09 -123.92 16.95
CA GLU A 247 -11.45 -125.34 16.78
C GLU A 247 -10.31 -126.31 17.13
N ALA A 248 -9.05 -125.92 16.91
CA ALA A 248 -7.89 -126.73 17.27
C ALA A 248 -7.69 -126.86 18.79
N TRP A 249 -8.14 -125.86 19.57
CA TRP A 249 -7.99 -125.84 21.03
C TRP A 249 -9.02 -126.73 21.73
N GLN A 250 -10.17 -127.03 21.11
CA GLN A 250 -11.16 -127.95 21.70
C GLN A 250 -10.74 -129.42 21.71
N LYS A 251 -9.91 -129.87 20.75
CA LYS A 251 -9.48 -131.29 20.66
C LYS A 251 -8.27 -131.65 21.53
N TYR A 252 -7.61 -130.67 22.15
CA TYR A 252 -6.43 -130.88 23.01
C TYR A 252 -6.75 -130.93 24.51
N ASN A 253 -8.01 -131.20 24.88
CA ASN A 253 -8.48 -131.16 26.27
C ASN A 253 -8.29 -132.46 27.07
N GLN A 254 -7.28 -133.29 26.77
CA GLN A 254 -7.02 -134.54 27.50
C GLN A 254 -5.59 -134.72 28.05
N ALA A 255 -4.72 -133.71 27.93
CA ALA A 255 -3.36 -133.80 28.51
C ALA A 255 -2.77 -132.47 29.05
N ALA A 256 -3.45 -131.33 28.95
CA ALA A 256 -2.83 -130.02 29.20
C ALA A 256 -2.92 -129.49 30.66
N ILE A 257 -3.84 -129.98 31.47
CA ILE A 257 -4.10 -129.40 32.80
C ILE A 257 -3.10 -129.90 33.88
N ILE A 258 -2.34 -130.97 33.60
CA ILE A 258 -1.30 -131.47 34.53
C ILE A 258 0.10 -130.95 34.16
N GLN A 259 0.35 -130.58 32.90
CA GLN A 259 1.65 -130.06 32.45
C GLN A 259 1.82 -128.55 32.76
N GLN A 260 0.75 -127.76 32.66
CA GLN A 260 0.82 -126.31 32.86
C GLN A 260 1.02 -125.91 34.34
N LEU A 261 0.72 -126.80 35.30
CA LEU A 261 1.04 -126.58 36.72
C LEU A 261 2.52 -126.84 37.05
N ILE A 262 3.21 -127.69 36.29
CA ILE A 262 4.67 -127.93 36.44
C ILE A 262 5.49 -126.86 35.69
N GLU A 263 4.98 -126.32 34.58
CA GLU A 263 5.64 -125.24 33.82
C GLU A 263 5.39 -123.82 34.36
N ALA A 264 4.34 -123.60 35.16
CA ALA A 264 4.09 -122.31 35.81
C ALA A 264 4.91 -122.11 37.10
N LEU A 265 5.39 -123.18 37.75
CA LEU A 265 6.20 -123.10 38.97
C LEU A 265 7.54 -122.36 38.79
N PRO A 266 8.30 -122.53 37.68
CA PRO A 266 9.52 -121.76 37.43
C PRO A 266 9.29 -120.26 37.22
N GLN A 267 8.16 -119.85 36.63
CA GLN A 267 7.91 -118.45 36.27
C GLN A 267 7.45 -117.62 37.48
N VAL A 268 6.73 -118.25 38.41
CA VAL A 268 6.44 -117.65 39.73
C VAL A 268 7.71 -117.59 40.58
N ALA A 269 8.61 -118.58 40.51
CA ALA A 269 9.91 -118.53 41.17
C ALA A 269 10.82 -117.41 40.62
N HIS A 270 10.80 -117.11 39.31
CA HIS A 270 11.58 -116.02 38.72
C HIS A 270 11.03 -114.63 39.07
N ALA A 271 9.71 -114.44 39.09
CA ALA A 271 9.08 -113.17 39.46
C ALA A 271 9.26 -112.83 40.95
N VAL A 272 9.37 -113.84 41.83
CA VAL A 272 9.71 -113.66 43.26
C VAL A 272 11.23 -113.49 43.47
N ALA A 273 12.07 -113.97 42.56
CA ALA A 273 13.55 -113.84 42.63
C ALA A 273 14.10 -112.55 42.01
N GLN A 274 13.33 -111.87 41.15
CA GLN A 274 13.76 -110.62 40.51
C GLN A 274 14.20 -109.52 41.49
N PRO A 275 13.52 -109.31 42.65
CA PRO A 275 13.97 -108.31 43.63
C PRO A 275 15.26 -108.69 44.38
N LEU A 276 15.72 -109.94 44.30
CA LEU A 276 16.96 -110.38 44.95
C LEU A 276 18.17 -110.41 44.00
N ALA A 277 17.96 -110.52 42.68
CA ALA A 277 19.04 -110.53 41.69
C ALA A 277 19.70 -109.16 41.46
N GLN A 278 19.07 -108.05 41.90
CA GLN A 278 19.61 -106.69 41.79
C GLN A 278 20.29 -106.17 43.08
N THR A 279 20.55 -107.04 44.06
CA THR A 279 21.19 -106.65 45.33
C THR A 279 22.45 -107.46 45.59
N ASP A 280 23.61 -106.92 45.21
CA ASP A 280 24.93 -107.51 45.49
C ASP A 280 25.44 -107.23 46.92
N ARG A 281 24.74 -106.42 47.73
CA ARG A 281 25.13 -106.16 49.13
C ARG A 281 23.98 -105.68 50.01
N ILE A 282 23.56 -106.50 50.97
CA ILE A 282 22.80 -106.06 52.14
C ILE A 282 23.62 -106.36 53.38
N VAL A 283 24.07 -105.28 54.04
CA VAL A 283 24.76 -105.29 55.32
C VAL A 283 23.70 -105.04 56.40
N VAL A 284 23.39 -106.07 57.20
CA VAL A 284 22.56 -105.91 58.40
C VAL A 284 23.50 -105.79 59.58
N ILE A 285 23.69 -104.56 60.06
CA ILE A 285 24.35 -104.29 61.33
C ILE A 285 23.25 -104.12 62.37
N SER A 286 23.16 -105.12 63.25
CA SER A 286 22.49 -105.00 64.52
C SER A 286 23.32 -104.13 65.45
N ASN A 287 22.70 -103.08 65.98
CA ASN A 287 23.02 -102.51 67.28
C ASN A 287 21.70 -101.92 67.80
N GLY A 288 20.81 -102.70 68.43
CA GLY A 288 20.94 -103.18 69.81
C GLY A 288 20.43 -102.09 70.77
N GLY A 289 19.48 -102.27 71.68
CA GLY A 289 18.53 -103.33 72.04
C GLY A 289 17.21 -102.63 72.46
N ASP A 290 16.04 -103.28 72.49
CA ASP A 290 15.67 -104.39 73.37
C ASP A 290 14.58 -105.25 72.69
N GLY A 291 14.77 -106.58 72.67
CA GLY A 291 13.72 -107.58 72.41
C GLY A 291 13.30 -107.89 70.95
N ALA A 292 13.93 -108.93 70.38
CA ALA A 292 13.44 -109.80 69.28
C ALA A 292 13.20 -109.15 67.89
N GLY A 293 13.88 -109.54 66.81
CA GLY A 293 14.27 -110.90 66.43
C GLY A 293 13.23 -111.46 65.45
N ALA A 294 13.51 -111.32 64.14
CA ALA A 294 12.84 -111.88 62.95
C ALA A 294 11.32 -111.64 62.77
N SER A 295 10.58 -111.34 63.83
CA SER A 295 9.12 -111.31 63.85
C SER A 295 8.54 -109.98 63.36
N LYS A 296 9.34 -108.91 63.33
CA LYS A 296 8.94 -107.59 62.78
C LYS A 296 9.21 -107.41 61.28
N VAL A 297 10.18 -108.11 60.68
CA VAL A 297 10.38 -108.06 59.21
C VAL A 297 9.18 -108.72 58.50
N THR A 298 8.66 -109.81 59.05
CA THR A 298 7.44 -110.44 58.53
C THR A 298 6.20 -109.54 58.72
N ALA A 299 6.14 -108.76 59.81
CA ALA A 299 5.05 -107.81 60.05
C ALA A 299 5.15 -106.54 59.18
N ASP A 300 6.35 -106.00 58.96
CA ASP A 300 6.58 -104.78 58.17
C ASP A 300 6.42 -105.04 56.67
N VAL A 301 6.77 -106.23 56.16
CA VAL A 301 6.42 -106.62 54.78
C VAL A 301 4.91 -106.73 54.61
N THR A 302 4.19 -107.25 55.60
CA THR A 302 2.73 -107.35 55.56
C THR A 302 2.07 -105.97 55.55
N ASN A 303 2.64 -104.99 56.28
CA ASN A 303 2.13 -103.62 56.30
C ASN A 303 2.48 -102.80 55.03
N ILE A 304 3.64 -103.00 54.41
CA ILE A 304 3.96 -102.27 53.17
C ILE A 304 3.21 -102.86 51.97
N VAL A 305 3.06 -104.18 51.86
CA VAL A 305 2.19 -104.78 50.83
C VAL A 305 0.73 -104.29 50.99
N ALA A 306 0.29 -104.01 52.22
CA ALA A 306 -1.01 -103.38 52.47
C ALA A 306 -1.06 -101.87 52.11
N GLN A 307 0.07 -101.16 52.04
CA GLN A 307 0.16 -99.76 51.60
C GLN A 307 0.43 -99.59 50.11
N VAL A 308 0.85 -100.64 49.39
CA VAL A 308 1.11 -100.57 47.94
C VAL A 308 -0.14 -100.16 47.15
N PRO A 309 -1.36 -100.67 47.42
CA PRO A 309 -2.56 -100.20 46.71
C PRO A 309 -2.82 -98.71 46.94
N ALA A 310 -2.78 -98.25 48.20
CA ALA A 310 -3.06 -96.86 48.56
C ALA A 310 -2.00 -95.86 48.05
N THR A 311 -0.74 -96.29 47.94
CA THR A 311 0.35 -95.45 47.40
C THR A 311 0.33 -95.38 45.88
N LEU A 312 -0.05 -96.46 45.21
CA LEU A 312 -0.25 -96.46 43.77
C LEU A 312 -1.47 -95.60 43.40
N GLU A 313 -2.57 -95.71 44.14
CA GLU A 313 -3.76 -94.86 43.99
C GLU A 313 -3.44 -93.38 44.27
N ALA A 314 -2.64 -93.06 45.30
CA ALA A 314 -2.25 -91.68 45.59
C ALA A 314 -1.31 -91.05 44.53
N LEU A 315 -0.49 -91.84 43.85
CA LEU A 315 0.44 -91.39 42.80
C LEU A 315 -0.15 -91.43 41.38
N THR A 316 -1.11 -92.32 41.12
CA THR A 316 -1.67 -92.53 39.77
C THR A 316 -3.15 -92.17 39.66
N GLY A 317 -3.83 -91.92 40.79
CA GLY A 317 -5.24 -91.51 40.85
C GLY A 317 -6.23 -92.59 40.45
N ILE A 318 -5.81 -93.86 40.33
CA ILE A 318 -6.64 -94.96 39.82
C ILE A 318 -6.75 -96.05 40.88
N ASP A 319 -7.97 -96.24 41.40
CA ASP A 319 -8.30 -97.28 42.38
C ASP A 319 -8.56 -98.61 41.66
N LEU A 320 -7.61 -99.55 41.78
CA LEU A 320 -7.64 -100.82 41.05
C LEU A 320 -8.83 -101.72 41.43
N MET A 321 -9.41 -101.58 42.62
CA MET A 321 -10.62 -102.33 42.98
C MET A 321 -11.85 -101.82 42.24
N GLU A 322 -11.88 -100.53 41.92
CA GLU A 322 -12.97 -99.89 41.17
C GLU A 322 -12.81 -100.15 39.66
N ALA A 323 -11.58 -100.18 39.14
CA ALA A 323 -11.30 -100.61 37.76
C ALA A 323 -11.66 -102.10 37.53
N LEU A 324 -11.51 -102.96 38.54
CA LEU A 324 -11.89 -104.37 38.46
C LEU A 324 -13.40 -104.60 38.61
N LYS A 325 -14.13 -103.69 39.28
CA LYS A 325 -15.60 -103.74 39.46
C LYS A 325 -16.40 -102.98 38.40
N SER A 326 -15.77 -102.03 37.70
CA SER A 326 -16.37 -101.26 36.60
C SER A 326 -16.26 -101.94 35.23
N LEU A 327 -15.71 -103.17 35.19
CA LEU A 327 -15.98 -104.17 34.17
C LEU A 327 -17.37 -104.78 34.44
N PRO A 328 -18.41 -104.47 33.63
CA PRO A 328 -19.74 -105.02 33.82
C PRO A 328 -19.77 -106.49 33.41
N GLY A 329 -20.35 -107.32 34.27
CA GLY A 329 -20.24 -108.78 34.23
C GLY A 329 -21.12 -109.52 33.23
N ILE A 330 -20.79 -110.79 33.07
CA ILE A 330 -21.79 -111.86 33.02
C ILE A 330 -22.47 -111.89 34.39
N GLY A 331 -23.77 -111.57 34.46
CA GLY A 331 -24.62 -112.04 35.56
C GLY A 331 -25.66 -111.07 36.14
N GLN A 332 -26.75 -110.84 35.38
CA GLN A 332 -28.17 -110.64 35.81
C GLN A 332 -28.51 -109.37 36.66
N SER A 333 -29.57 -108.60 36.39
CA SER A 333 -30.87 -108.91 35.76
C SER A 333 -31.56 -107.63 35.24
N ALA A 334 -32.16 -107.72 34.05
CA ALA A 334 -33.31 -106.92 33.61
C ALA A 334 -34.59 -107.28 34.43
N PRO A 335 -35.73 -106.55 34.41
CA PRO A 335 -36.24 -105.69 33.33
C PRO A 335 -36.99 -104.38 33.69
N GLY A 336 -37.19 -103.56 32.65
CA GLY A 336 -38.38 -102.72 32.36
C GLY A 336 -38.48 -101.34 33.02
N GLY A 337 -38.82 -100.24 32.35
CA GLY A 337 -39.20 -100.00 30.97
C GLY A 337 -39.71 -98.57 30.76
N ALA A 338 -40.07 -98.28 29.51
CA ALA A 338 -40.85 -97.16 28.97
C ALA A 338 -40.18 -95.75 28.89
N GLY A 339 -40.08 -95.24 27.66
CA GLY A 339 -39.97 -93.81 27.36
C GLY A 339 -41.31 -93.07 27.58
N PRO A 340 -41.57 -91.91 26.95
CA PRO A 340 -40.86 -91.28 25.83
C PRO A 340 -40.67 -89.75 26.00
N GLU A 341 -40.39 -89.09 24.88
CA GLU A 341 -40.60 -87.67 24.54
C GLU A 341 -39.44 -86.66 24.70
N ALA A 342 -39.29 -85.92 23.60
CA ALA A 342 -38.42 -84.78 23.36
C ALA A 342 -39.08 -83.48 23.91
N PRO A 343 -38.74 -82.26 23.46
CA PRO A 343 -37.51 -81.68 22.91
C PRO A 343 -37.15 -80.33 23.60
N ALA A 344 -36.33 -79.51 22.93
CA ALA A 344 -36.18 -78.03 22.99
C ALA A 344 -34.80 -77.58 23.50
N GLU A 345 -33.95 -77.06 22.59
CA GLU A 345 -33.70 -75.61 22.34
C GLU A 345 -32.97 -74.99 23.55
N GLU A 346 -31.76 -74.45 23.40
CA GLU A 346 -31.34 -73.40 22.45
C GLU A 346 -29.85 -73.51 22.11
#